data_AF-A0A1D8A5F8-F1
#
_entry.id   AF-A0A1D8A5F8-F1
#
_cell.length_a   1.000
_cell.length_b   1.000
_cell.length_c   1.000
_cell.angle_alpha   90.00
_cell.angle_beta   90.00
_cell.angle_gamma   90.00
#
_symmetry.space_group_name_H-M   'P 1'
#
loop_
_entity.id
_entity.type
_entity.pdbx_description
1 polymer ?
#
loop_
_entity_poly.entity_id
_entity_poly.type
_entity_poly.pdbx_seq_one_letter_code
_entity_poly.pdbx_strand_id
1 'polypeptide(L)'
;MARISLRLEDGLHDQLLRQARRYNITLSDLVRPTLERLAYPGRVSDAASQQAQLGIMACTLSLLLLDIEARAPHLLEPGTQAARDLFRGWGLPEELVSHILAGLEHRHGA
;
A
#
# COMPACT_ATOMS: atom_id res chain seq x y z
N MET A 1 -26.82 16.14 4.83
CA MET A 1 -25.65 15.34 5.24
C MET A 1 -26.01 14.63 6.55
N ALA A 2 -25.88 13.31 6.63
CA ALA A 2 -26.14 12.57 7.87
C ALA A 2 -24.92 12.71 8.80
N ARG A 3 -25.16 12.90 10.11
CA ARG A 3 -24.13 13.00 11.13
C ARG A 3 -24.31 11.86 12.13
N ILE A 4 -23.24 11.11 12.36
CA ILE A 4 -23.14 10.15 13.46
C ILE A 4 -22.13 10.66 14.48
N SER A 5 -22.39 10.40 15.76
CA SER A 5 -21.45 10.72 16.85
C SER A 5 -21.04 9.41 17.50
N LEU A 6 -19.74 9.14 17.54
CA LEU A 6 -19.17 7.93 18.12
C LEU A 6 -18.45 8.30 19.42
N ARG A 7 -18.71 7.55 20.50
CA ARG A 7 -17.87 7.63 21.70
C ARG A 7 -16.73 6.62 21.54
N LEU A 8 -15.51 7.10 21.63
CA LEU A 8 -14.30 6.32 21.55
C LEU A 8 -13.58 6.40 22.90
N GLU A 9 -12.81 5.37 23.22
CA GLU A 9 -11.80 5.48 24.28
C GLU A 9 -10.77 6.55 23.88
N ASP A 10 -10.31 7.34 24.84
CA ASP A 10 -9.40 8.47 24.59
C ASP A 10 -8.10 8.01 23.91
N GLY A 11 -7.54 6.88 24.33
CA GLY A 11 -6.32 6.32 23.72
C GLY A 11 -6.50 5.92 22.25
N LEU A 12 -7.69 5.40 21.90
CA LEU A 12 -8.02 5.07 20.51
C LEU A 12 -8.23 6.33 19.67
N HIS A 13 -8.91 7.33 20.23
CA HIS A 13 -9.09 8.62 19.57
C HIS A 13 -7.73 9.27 19.24
N ASP A 14 -6.80 9.27 20.19
CA ASP A 14 -5.46 9.82 20.01
C ASP A 14 -4.64 9.07 18.97
N GLN A 15 -4.75 7.74 18.93
CA GLN A 15 -4.13 6.95 17.86
C GLN A 15 -4.69 7.29 16.49
N LEU A 16 -6.02 7.36 16.35
CA LEU A 16 -6.67 7.73 15.09
C LEU A 16 -6.25 9.14 14.64
N LEU A 17 -6.19 10.09 15.57
CA LEU A 17 -5.77 11.46 15.29
C LEU A 17 -4.29 11.51 14.82
N ARG A 18 -3.40 10.75 15.46
CA ARG A 18 -2.00 10.64 15.04
C ARG A 18 -1.88 10.05 13.62
N GLN A 19 -2.65 9.01 13.31
CA GLN A 19 -2.64 8.41 11.98
C GLN A 19 -3.17 9.39 10.92
N ALA A 20 -4.29 10.07 11.18
CA ALA A 20 -4.84 11.07 10.27
C ALA A 20 -3.82 12.18 9.95
N ARG A 21 -3.11 12.67 10.99
CA ARG A 21 -2.04 13.67 10.83
C ARG A 21 -0.85 13.13 10.03
N ARG A 22 -0.44 11.87 10.24
CA ARG A 22 0.65 11.24 9.49
C ARG A 22 0.41 11.26 7.98
N TYR A 23 -0.85 11.12 7.57
CA TYR A 23 -1.26 11.14 6.16
C TYR A 23 -1.82 12.49 5.69
N ASN A 24 -1.79 13.54 6.53
CA ASN A 24 -2.36 14.86 6.26
C ASN A 24 -3.84 14.83 5.79
N ILE A 25 -4.64 13.98 6.43
CA ILE A 25 -6.09 13.84 6.16
C ILE A 25 -6.91 14.13 7.43
N THR A 26 -8.23 14.28 7.29
CA THR A 26 -9.09 14.42 8.47
C THR A 26 -9.36 13.07 9.14
N LEU A 27 -9.73 13.09 10.43
CA LEU A 27 -10.13 11.87 11.12
C LEU A 27 -11.36 11.24 10.45
N SER A 28 -12.29 12.05 9.92
CA SER A 28 -13.44 11.56 9.16
C SER A 28 -13.03 10.81 7.89
N ASP A 29 -12.04 11.32 7.15
CA ASP A 29 -11.52 10.65 5.96
C ASP A 29 -10.85 9.31 6.31
N LEU A 30 -10.20 9.25 7.48
CA LEU A 30 -9.57 8.03 7.97
C LEU A 30 -10.59 6.92 8.32
N VAL A 31 -11.69 7.24 9.03
CA VAL A 31 -12.67 6.21 9.47
C VAL A 31 -13.79 5.92 8.48
N ARG A 32 -14.10 6.84 7.55
CA ARG A 32 -15.18 6.69 6.57
C ARG A 32 -15.11 5.37 5.78
N PRO A 33 -13.96 4.93 5.23
CA PRO A 33 -13.90 3.68 4.46
C PRO A 33 -14.30 2.45 5.28
N THR A 34 -13.94 2.43 6.57
CA THR A 34 -14.34 1.35 7.49
C THR A 34 -15.84 1.36 7.74
N LEU A 35 -16.42 2.55 7.96
CA LEU A 35 -17.86 2.70 8.15
C LEU A 35 -18.66 2.31 6.91
N GLU A 36 -18.19 2.68 5.72
CA GLU A 36 -18.80 2.28 4.45
C GLU A 36 -18.74 0.77 4.23
N ARG A 37 -17.62 0.13 4.57
CA ARG A 37 -17.45 -1.32 4.49
C ARG A 37 -18.39 -2.08 5.43
N LEU A 38 -18.59 -1.57 6.64
CA LEU A 38 -19.53 -2.14 7.61
C LEU A 38 -20.99 -1.92 7.20
N ALA A 39 -21.32 -0.74 6.66
CA ALA A 39 -22.67 -0.40 6.24
C ALA A 39 -23.11 -1.13 4.96
N TYR A 40 -22.16 -1.44 4.07
CA TYR A 40 -22.42 -2.02 2.76
C TYR A 40 -21.56 -3.27 2.48
N PRO A 41 -21.74 -4.37 3.24
CA PRO A 41 -21.01 -5.61 2.99
C PRO A 41 -21.31 -6.13 1.58
N GLY A 42 -20.28 -6.22 0.74
CA GLY A 42 -20.38 -6.69 -0.66
C GLY A 42 -20.63 -5.63 -1.73
N ARG A 43 -20.86 -4.36 -1.36
CA ARG A 43 -21.01 -3.24 -2.32
C ARG A 43 -19.77 -2.35 -2.43
N VAL A 44 -18.84 -2.44 -1.49
CA VAL A 44 -17.57 -1.72 -1.59
C VAL A 44 -16.64 -2.49 -2.54
N SER A 45 -16.49 -1.95 -3.73
CA SER A 45 -15.59 -2.37 -4.82
C SER A 45 -14.09 -2.24 -4.45
N ASP A 46 -13.68 -2.47 -3.20
CA ASP A 46 -12.32 -2.19 -2.72
C ASP A 46 -11.39 -3.40 -2.72
N ALA A 47 -11.87 -4.63 -2.54
CA ALA A 47 -10.97 -5.78 -2.69
C ALA A 47 -10.52 -5.91 -4.15
N ALA A 48 -11.46 -5.75 -5.10
CA ALA A 48 -11.15 -5.73 -6.53
C ALA A 48 -10.37 -4.48 -6.95
N SER A 49 -10.65 -3.29 -6.39
CA SER A 49 -9.89 -2.06 -6.73
C SER A 49 -8.51 -2.03 -6.10
N GLN A 50 -8.31 -2.49 -4.86
CA GLN A 50 -6.99 -2.61 -4.24
C GLN A 50 -6.17 -3.68 -4.94
N GLN A 51 -6.75 -4.85 -5.26
CA GLN A 51 -6.06 -5.86 -6.06
C GLN A 51 -5.75 -5.35 -7.47
N ALA A 52 -6.65 -4.60 -8.11
CA ALA A 52 -6.38 -3.98 -9.40
C ALA A 52 -5.29 -2.90 -9.31
N GLN A 53 -5.29 -2.07 -8.26
CA GLN A 53 -4.25 -1.07 -8.00
C GLN A 53 -2.90 -1.73 -7.75
N LEU A 54 -2.86 -2.78 -6.92
CA LEU A 54 -1.65 -3.58 -6.70
C LEU A 54 -1.19 -4.25 -8.00
N GLY A 55 -2.12 -4.75 -8.82
CA GLY A 55 -1.83 -5.34 -10.12
C GLY A 55 -1.24 -4.32 -11.11
N ILE A 56 -1.82 -3.12 -11.18
CA ILE A 56 -1.30 -2.01 -12.01
C ILE A 56 0.10 -1.62 -11.53
N MET A 57 0.30 -1.43 -10.22
CA MET A 57 1.61 -1.12 -9.65
C MET A 57 2.64 -2.20 -9.97
N ALA A 58 2.29 -3.47 -9.80
CA ALA A 58 3.17 -4.60 -10.14
C ALA A 58 3.52 -4.63 -11.64
N CYS A 59 2.56 -4.37 -12.52
CA CYS A 59 2.80 -4.27 -13.96
C CYS A 59 3.73 -3.11 -14.31
N THR A 60 3.51 -1.92 -13.75
CA THR A 60 4.37 -0.75 -13.97
C THR A 60 5.79 -0.99 -13.48
N LEU A 61 5.95 -1.55 -12.27
CA LEU A 61 7.26 -1.88 -11.72
C LEU A 61 7.99 -2.93 -12.56
N SER A 62 7.27 -3.93 -13.07
CA SER A 62 7.85 -4.94 -13.98
C SER A 62 8.38 -4.31 -15.26
N LEU A 63 7.61 -3.40 -15.88
CA LEU A 63 8.04 -2.71 -17.11
C LEU A 63 9.26 -1.81 -16.87
N LEU A 64 9.29 -1.10 -15.75
CA LEU A 64 10.45 -0.29 -15.36
C LEU A 64 11.68 -1.15 -15.11
N LEU A 65 11.52 -2.30 -14.47
CA LEU A 65 12.62 -3.24 -14.23
C LEU A 65 13.20 -3.75 -15.55
N LEU A 66 12.34 -4.16 -16.50
CA LEU A 66 12.74 -4.58 -17.84
C LEU A 66 13.53 -3.48 -18.59
N ASP A 67 13.09 -2.23 -18.49
CA ASP A 67 13.80 -1.10 -19.12
C ASP A 67 15.15 -0.83 -18.44
N ILE A 68 15.23 -0.92 -17.11
CA ILE A 68 16.48 -0.77 -16.35
C ILE A 68 17.44 -1.91 -16.64
N GLU A 69 16.97 -3.16 -16.72
CA GLU A 69 17.80 -4.32 -17.04
C GLU A 69 18.42 -4.17 -18.44
N ALA A 70 17.64 -3.64 -19.41
CA ALA A 70 18.11 -3.41 -20.77
C ALA A 70 19.08 -2.22 -20.89
N ARG A 71 18.91 -1.15 -20.11
CA ARG A 71 19.63 0.12 -20.31
C ARG A 71 20.64 0.48 -19.23
N ALA A 72 20.43 0.03 -18.00
CA ALA A 72 21.22 0.38 -16.82
C ALA A 72 21.26 -0.75 -15.77
N PRO A 73 21.74 -1.96 -16.12
CA PRO A 73 21.70 -3.13 -15.22
C PRO A 73 22.49 -2.93 -13.93
N HIS A 74 23.51 -2.07 -13.94
CA HIS A 74 24.29 -1.69 -12.76
C HIS A 74 23.48 -0.96 -11.67
N LEU A 75 22.26 -0.50 -11.98
CA LEU A 75 21.37 0.17 -11.02
C LEU A 75 20.39 -0.79 -10.32
N LEU A 76 20.32 -2.05 -10.72
CA LEU A 76 19.37 -3.02 -10.16
C LEU A 76 19.63 -3.29 -8.67
N GLU A 77 20.87 -3.62 -8.31
CA GLU A 77 21.24 -3.92 -6.93
C GLU A 77 21.17 -2.68 -6.00
N PRO A 78 21.70 -1.49 -6.37
CA PRO A 78 21.50 -0.28 -5.56
C PRO A 78 20.02 0.13 -5.44
N GLY A 79 19.24 0.01 -6.52
CA GLY A 79 17.83 0.38 -6.55
C GLY A 79 16.96 -0.53 -5.69
N THR A 80 17.20 -1.83 -5.73
CA THR A 80 16.51 -2.81 -4.87
C THR A 80 16.84 -2.60 -3.39
N GLN A 81 18.09 -2.29 -3.07
CA GLN A 81 18.49 -1.96 -1.71
C GLN A 81 17.81 -0.68 -1.20
N ALA A 82 17.77 0.39 -2.01
CA ALA A 82 17.07 1.63 -1.66
C ALA A 82 15.56 1.42 -1.43
N ALA A 83 14.93 0.57 -2.26
CA ALA A 83 13.52 0.22 -2.08
C ALA A 83 13.26 -0.53 -0.76
N ARG A 84 14.12 -1.49 -0.41
CA ARG A 84 14.05 -2.20 0.88
C ARG A 84 14.14 -1.24 2.06
N ASP A 85 15.09 -0.30 2.02
CA ASP A 85 15.28 0.66 3.11
C ASP A 85 14.09 1.62 3.25
N LEU A 86 13.47 2.05 2.14
CA LEU A 86 12.22 2.83 2.15
C LEU A 86 11.07 2.06 2.79
N PHE A 87 10.85 0.80 2.40
CA PHE A 87 9.77 -0.02 2.96
C PHE A 87 9.97 -0.29 4.45
N ARG A 88 11.22 -0.52 4.88
CA ARG A 88 11.57 -0.63 6.30
C ARG A 88 11.25 0.65 7.05
N GLY A 89 11.58 1.82 6.47
CA GLY A 89 11.26 3.14 7.03
C GLY A 89 9.75 3.42 7.14
N TRP A 90 8.93 2.81 6.28
CA TRP A 90 7.47 2.90 6.36
C TRP A 90 6.84 1.92 7.35
N GLY A 91 7.61 0.96 7.87
CA GLY A 91 7.14 -0.08 8.78
C GLY A 91 6.39 -1.21 8.07
N LEU A 92 6.68 -1.45 6.78
CA LEU A 92 6.11 -2.56 6.03
C LEU A 92 6.94 -3.85 6.25
N PRO A 93 6.29 -5.02 6.29
CA PRO A 93 6.98 -6.29 6.49
C PRO A 93 7.88 -6.65 5.29
N GLU A 94 9.09 -7.15 5.56
CA GLU A 94 10.06 -7.58 4.54
C GLU A 94 9.48 -8.67 3.63
N GLU A 95 8.54 -9.50 4.14
CA GLU A 95 7.86 -10.52 3.33
C GLU A 95 7.07 -9.92 2.15
N LEU A 96 6.51 -8.71 2.31
CA LEU A 96 5.78 -8.02 1.24
C LEU A 96 6.73 -7.58 0.11
N VAL A 97 7.92 -7.10 0.49
CA VAL A 97 8.98 -6.69 -0.43
C VAL A 97 9.52 -7.90 -1.16
N SER A 98 9.81 -8.98 -0.42
CA SER A 98 10.27 -10.24 -0.99
C SER A 98 9.24 -10.86 -1.93
N HIS A 99 7.94 -10.72 -1.67
CA HIS A 99 6.90 -11.26 -2.57
C HIS A 99 6.83 -10.51 -3.90
N ILE A 100 6.95 -9.18 -3.86
CA ILE A 100 7.01 -8.34 -5.07
C ILE A 100 8.28 -8.66 -5.88
N LEU A 101 9.42 -8.84 -5.21
CA LEU A 101 10.69 -9.16 -5.86
C LEU A 101 10.74 -10.62 -6.37
N ALA A 102 10.22 -11.59 -5.62
CA ALA A 102 10.18 -13.01 -6.02
C ALA A 102 9.23 -13.27 -7.20
N GLY A 103 8.15 -12.48 -7.31
CA GLY A 103 7.29 -12.49 -8.49
C GLY A 103 8.00 -12.06 -9.78
N LEU A 104 9.17 -11.40 -9.67
CA LEU A 104 10.00 -10.95 -10.79
C LEU A 104 11.04 -12.02 -11.18
N GLU A 105 11.64 -12.70 -10.20
CA GLU A 105 12.60 -13.80 -10.45
C GLU A 105 11.97 -15.00 -11.16
N HIS A 106 10.69 -15.31 -10.89
CA HIS A 106 9.99 -16.42 -11.53
C HIS A 106 9.64 -16.20 -13.02
N ARG A 107 9.76 -14.98 -13.57
CA ARG A 107 9.52 -14.73 -15.01
C ARG A 107 10.74 -14.94 -15.90
N HIS A 108 11.94 -15.10 -15.32
CA HIS A 108 13.18 -15.39 -16.04
C HIS A 108 13.48 -16.90 -16.14
N GLY A 109 12.50 -17.76 -15.81
CA GLY A 109 12.60 -19.21 -15.90
C GLY A 109 11.44 -19.85 -16.68
N ALA A 110 11.24 -19.45 -17.94
CA ALA A 110 10.44 -20.17 -18.94
C ALA A 110 10.87 -19.75 -20.35
#